data_AF-A0A7X6AAH9-F1
#
_entry.id   AF-A0A7X6AAH9-F1
#
_cell.length_a   1.000
_cell.length_b   1.000
_cell.length_c   1.000
_cell.angle_alpha   90.00
_cell.angle_beta   90.00
_cell.angle_gamma   90.00
#
_symmetry.space_group_name_H-M   'P 1'
#
loop_
_entity.id
_entity.type
_entity.pdbx_description
1 polymer ?
#
loop_
_entity_poly.entity_id
_entity_poly.type
_entity_poly.pdbx_seq_one_letter_code
_entity_poly.pdbx_strand_id
1 'polypeptide(L)'
;MPLRFLTAGESHGPGLQVIVEGLPAGLAVDGKRVDRELRRRMGGFGRGGRMNIERDRVEWLAGVRFGKTLGSPVAMQIVNLDHANWSDAMSPLGPAPDGDAARRVTRPRPGHA
;
A
#
# COMPACT_ATOMS: atom_id res chain seq x y z
N MET A 1 -11.69 -20.04 11.82
CA MET A 1 -10.66 -19.01 12.01
C MET A 1 -11.35 -17.66 12.11
N PRO A 2 -11.00 -16.80 13.09
CA PRO A 2 -11.53 -15.43 13.13
C PRO A 2 -11.00 -14.62 11.95
N LEU A 3 -11.77 -13.61 11.52
CA LEU A 3 -11.34 -12.66 10.50
C LEU A 3 -10.23 -11.77 11.09
N ARG A 4 -9.07 -11.71 10.42
CA ARG A 4 -7.97 -10.80 10.77
C ARG A 4 -7.31 -10.24 9.53
N PHE A 5 -6.60 -9.13 9.68
CA PHE A 5 -5.78 -8.58 8.60
C PHE A 5 -4.50 -7.95 9.13
N LEU A 6 -3.49 -7.92 8.28
CA LEU A 6 -2.20 -7.27 8.50
C LEU A 6 -1.90 -6.35 7.32
N THR A 7 -1.27 -5.22 7.61
CA THR A 7 -0.78 -4.28 6.60
C THR A 7 0.72 -4.08 6.78
N ALA A 8 1.45 -3.93 5.69
CA ALA A 8 2.87 -3.57 5.71
C ALA A 8 3.19 -2.56 4.60
N GLY A 9 4.29 -1.84 4.76
CA GLY A 9 4.80 -0.88 3.78
C GLY A 9 4.85 0.56 4.32
N GLU A 10 5.82 1.30 3.80
CA GLU A 10 6.11 2.67 4.18
C GLU A 10 5.52 3.66 3.17
N SER A 11 5.30 4.90 3.62
CA SER A 11 4.78 5.99 2.76
C SER A 11 5.56 6.14 1.46
N HIS A 12 6.88 6.00 1.47
CA HIS A 12 7.75 6.16 0.28
C HIS A 12 8.50 4.88 -0.11
N GLY A 13 8.13 3.75 0.49
CA GLY A 13 8.64 2.44 0.09
C GLY A 13 8.09 2.01 -1.28
N PRO A 14 8.49 0.84 -1.80
CA PRO A 14 8.09 0.38 -3.13
C PRO A 14 6.59 0.10 -3.28
N GLY A 15 5.90 -0.20 -2.18
CA GLY A 15 4.47 -0.43 -2.18
C GLY A 15 3.95 -0.85 -0.80
N LEU A 16 2.64 -1.03 -0.74
CA LEU A 16 1.90 -1.49 0.42
C LEU A 16 1.46 -2.93 0.21
N GLN A 17 1.42 -3.68 1.31
CA GLN A 17 0.96 -5.06 1.36
C GLN A 17 -0.20 -5.18 2.33
N VAL A 18 -1.19 -6.00 1.96
CA VAL A 18 -2.33 -6.35 2.80
C VAL A 18 -2.54 -7.85 2.75
N ILE A 19 -2.61 -8.47 3.92
CA ILE A 19 -2.94 -9.89 4.08
C ILE A 19 -4.25 -9.97 4.88
N VAL A 20 -5.25 -10.65 4.35
CA VAL A 20 -6.54 -10.89 5.01
C VAL A 20 -6.73 -12.39 5.20
N GLU A 21 -6.99 -12.83 6.43
CA GLU A 21 -7.16 -14.23 6.80
C GLU A 21 -8.51 -14.47 7.46
N GLY A 22 -9.01 -15.71 7.35
CA GLY A 22 -10.29 -16.13 7.93
C GLY A 22 -11.51 -15.85 7.05
N LEU A 23 -11.32 -15.45 5.78
CA LEU A 23 -12.41 -15.39 4.82
C LEU A 23 -12.89 -16.80 4.45
N PRO A 24 -14.19 -17.07 4.36
CA PRO A 24 -14.70 -18.34 3.86
C PRO A 24 -14.36 -18.52 2.39
N ALA A 25 -14.24 -19.75 1.91
CA ALA A 25 -14.10 -20.04 0.49
C ALA A 25 -15.41 -19.74 -0.26
N GLY A 26 -15.30 -19.33 -1.53
CA GLY A 26 -16.45 -19.07 -2.40
C GLY A 26 -17.08 -17.69 -2.26
N LEU A 27 -16.58 -16.83 -1.37
CA LEU A 27 -17.04 -15.44 -1.25
C LEU A 27 -16.70 -14.68 -2.54
N ALA A 28 -17.71 -14.02 -3.12
CA ALA A 28 -17.51 -13.21 -4.32
C ALA A 28 -16.63 -11.99 -4.05
N VAL A 29 -15.65 -11.76 -4.92
CA VAL A 29 -14.71 -10.64 -4.89
C VAL A 29 -14.89 -9.81 -6.14
N ASP A 30 -15.21 -8.53 -5.95
CA ASP A 30 -15.25 -7.54 -7.03
C ASP A 30 -14.00 -6.64 -6.95
N GLY A 31 -12.99 -6.94 -7.77
CA GLY A 31 -11.78 -6.13 -7.85
C GLY A 31 -12.03 -4.69 -8.28
N LYS A 32 -13.05 -4.43 -9.12
CA LYS A 32 -13.40 -3.07 -9.54
C LYS A 32 -13.98 -2.25 -8.39
N ARG A 33 -14.68 -2.90 -7.46
CA ARG A 33 -15.14 -2.26 -6.22
C ARG A 33 -13.96 -1.85 -5.36
N VAL A 34 -12.97 -2.71 -5.17
CA VAL A 34 -11.76 -2.36 -4.40
C VAL A 34 -11.03 -1.17 -5.03
N ASP A 35 -10.78 -1.19 -6.34
CA ASP A 35 -10.15 -0.08 -7.05
C ASP A 35 -10.96 1.23 -6.96
N ARG A 36 -12.30 1.14 -6.93
CA ARG A 36 -13.16 2.31 -6.72
C ARG A 36 -13.00 2.89 -5.32
N GLU A 37 -12.90 2.06 -4.29
CA GLU A 37 -12.65 2.53 -2.92
C GLU A 37 -11.28 3.20 -2.80
N LEU A 38 -10.25 2.68 -3.48
CA LEU A 38 -8.95 3.33 -3.56
C LEU A 38 -9.02 4.71 -4.24
N ARG A 39 -9.71 4.82 -5.38
CA ARG A 39 -9.92 6.13 -6.04
C ARG A 39 -10.69 7.12 -5.16
N ARG A 40 -11.71 6.66 -4.44
CA ARG A 40 -12.46 7.50 -3.49
C ARG A 40 -11.55 8.06 -2.40
N ARG A 41 -10.63 7.25 -1.87
CA ARG A 41 -9.65 7.64 -0.84
C ARG A 41 -8.71 8.74 -1.33
N MET A 42 -8.29 8.70 -2.59
CA MET A 42 -7.38 9.68 -3.19
C MET A 42 -8.04 11.04 -3.42
N GLY A 43 -9.37 11.09 -3.54
CA GLY A 43 -10.12 12.33 -3.77
C GLY A 43 -10.38 13.17 -2.50
N GLY A 44 -11.05 14.31 -2.72
CA GLY A 44 -11.45 15.26 -1.68
C GLY A 44 -10.74 16.61 -1.81
N PHE A 45 -11.46 17.71 -1.55
CA PHE A 45 -10.88 19.05 -1.54
C PHE A 45 -9.79 19.15 -0.46
N GLY A 46 -8.66 19.78 -0.80
CA GLY A 46 -7.52 19.94 0.12
C GLY A 46 -6.56 18.75 0.20
N ARG A 47 -6.72 17.71 -0.63
CA ARG A 47 -5.72 16.63 -0.73
C ARG A 47 -4.41 17.15 -1.33
N GLY A 48 -3.29 16.66 -0.80
CA GLY A 48 -1.95 17.08 -1.20
C GLY A 48 -1.50 16.53 -2.55
N GLY A 49 -0.39 17.10 -3.07
CA GLY A 49 0.11 16.82 -4.41
C GLY A 49 0.46 15.36 -4.71
N ARG A 50 0.73 14.53 -3.69
CA ARG A 50 0.98 13.09 -3.88
C ARG A 50 -0.16 12.38 -4.59
N MET A 51 -1.41 12.78 -4.37
CA MET A 51 -2.57 12.16 -5.04
C MET A 51 -2.63 12.47 -6.55
N ASN A 52 -1.82 13.42 -7.04
CA ASN A 52 -1.65 13.66 -8.49
C ASN A 52 -0.62 12.72 -9.13
N ILE A 53 0.24 12.09 -8.31
CA ILE A 53 1.28 11.15 -8.76
C ILE A 53 0.73 9.73 -8.72
N GLU A 54 0.16 9.34 -7.58
CA GLU A 54 -0.28 7.97 -7.33
C GLU A 54 -1.46 7.56 -8.22
N ARG A 55 -1.53 6.27 -8.52
CA ARG A 55 -2.63 5.65 -9.28
C ARG A 55 -3.01 4.32 -8.64
N ASP A 56 -3.39 4.39 -7.37
CA ASP A 56 -3.61 3.22 -6.52
C ASP A 56 -4.53 2.19 -7.19
N ARG A 57 -4.03 0.96 -7.28
CA ARG A 57 -4.75 -0.21 -7.77
C ARG A 57 -4.28 -1.44 -6.99
N VAL A 58 -5.20 -2.36 -6.72
CA VAL A 58 -4.82 -3.64 -6.12
C VAL A 58 -4.29 -4.61 -7.17
N GLU A 59 -3.12 -5.15 -6.89
CA GLU A 59 -2.64 -6.40 -7.47
C GLU A 59 -3.00 -7.56 -6.54
N TRP A 60 -3.65 -8.58 -7.08
CA TRP A 60 -4.11 -9.75 -6.34
C TRP A 60 -3.05 -10.86 -6.42
N LEU A 61 -2.36 -11.13 -5.31
CA LEU A 61 -1.22 -12.04 -5.28
C LEU A 61 -1.60 -13.45 -4.82
N ALA A 62 -2.61 -13.59 -3.95
CA ALA A 62 -3.05 -14.89 -3.44
C ALA A 62 -4.52 -14.89 -2.97
N GLY A 63 -5.07 -16.08 -2.76
CA GLY A 63 -6.34 -16.30 -2.05
C GLY A 63 -7.61 -16.01 -2.85
N VAL A 64 -7.51 -15.48 -4.07
CA VAL A 64 -8.65 -15.21 -4.96
C VAL A 64 -8.42 -15.88 -6.31
N ARG A 65 -9.44 -16.56 -6.83
CA ARG A 65 -9.44 -17.19 -8.15
C ARG A 65 -10.82 -17.06 -8.79
N PHE A 66 -10.86 -16.64 -10.06
CA PHE A 66 -12.10 -16.44 -10.82
C PHE A 66 -13.15 -15.58 -10.07
N GLY A 67 -12.70 -14.52 -9.39
CA GLY A 67 -13.58 -13.61 -8.65
C GLY A 67 -14.16 -14.21 -7.37
N LYS A 68 -13.57 -15.27 -6.81
CA LYS A 68 -13.99 -15.86 -5.54
C LYS A 68 -12.80 -16.13 -4.63
N THR A 69 -13.00 -16.02 -3.32
CA THR A 69 -12.01 -16.42 -2.32
C THR A 69 -11.82 -17.94 -2.29
N LEU A 70 -10.62 -18.38 -1.91
CA LEU A 70 -10.28 -19.80 -1.79
C LEU A 70 -10.33 -20.33 -0.35
N GLY A 71 -10.54 -19.46 0.64
CA GLY A 71 -10.44 -19.80 2.07
C GLY A 71 -9.02 -19.72 2.63
N SER A 72 -8.00 -19.74 1.76
CA SER A 72 -6.63 -19.37 2.10
C SER A 72 -6.47 -17.85 2.28
N PRO A 73 -5.37 -17.39 2.89
CA PRO A 73 -5.09 -15.96 3.02
C PRO A 73 -5.16 -15.23 1.68
N VAL A 74 -5.81 -14.07 1.67
CA VAL A 74 -5.85 -13.16 0.52
C VAL A 74 -4.71 -12.16 0.67
N ALA A 75 -3.79 -12.16 -0.30
CA ALA A 75 -2.67 -11.21 -0.35
C ALA A 75 -2.90 -10.19 -1.48
N MET A 76 -2.75 -8.92 -1.15
CA MET A 76 -2.94 -7.79 -2.05
C MET A 76 -1.75 -6.83 -1.96
N GLN A 77 -1.32 -6.30 -3.10
CA GLN A 77 -0.28 -5.28 -3.20
C GLN A 77 -0.84 -3.99 -3.83
N ILE A 78 -0.36 -2.85 -3.35
CA ILE A 78 -0.58 -1.53 -3.98
C ILE A 78 0.79 -0.89 -4.21
N VAL A 79 1.13 -0.60 -5.45
CA VAL A 79 2.44 -0.03 -5.80
C VAL A 79 2.46 1.48 -5.53
N ASN A 80 3.53 1.98 -4.92
CA ASN A 80 3.77 3.42 -4.77
C ASN A 80 4.54 3.93 -5.99
N LEU A 81 3.90 4.76 -6.82
CA LEU A 81 4.55 5.36 -7.98
C LEU A 81 5.61 6.39 -7.59
N ASP A 82 5.40 7.08 -6.45
CA ASP A 82 6.36 8.06 -5.96
C ASP A 82 7.69 7.43 -5.52
N HIS A 83 7.76 6.11 -5.33
CA HIS A 83 9.00 5.44 -4.92
C HIS A 83 10.19 5.71 -5.86
N ALA A 84 9.93 5.99 -7.14
CA ALA A 84 10.98 6.40 -8.07
C ALA A 84 11.77 7.65 -7.61
N ASN A 85 11.15 8.53 -6.83
CA ASN A 85 11.78 9.72 -6.25
C ASN A 85 12.47 9.44 -4.91
N TRP A 86 12.40 8.21 -4.40
CA TRP A 86 12.82 7.80 -3.06
C TRP A 86 13.67 6.53 -3.04
N SER A 87 14.02 5.96 -4.20
CA SER A 87 14.72 4.67 -4.32
C SER A 87 15.95 4.58 -3.44
N ASP A 88 16.76 5.65 -3.40
CA ASP A 88 18.02 5.67 -2.67
C ASP A 88 17.77 5.85 -1.16
N ALA A 89 16.93 6.83 -0.80
CA ALA A 89 16.60 7.15 0.58
C ALA A 89 15.82 6.02 1.29
N MET A 90 15.09 5.21 0.54
CA MET A 90 14.26 4.10 1.01
C MET A 90 14.80 2.74 0.58
N SER A 91 16.08 2.66 0.18
CA SER A 91 16.70 1.38 -0.19
C SER A 91 16.63 0.42 1.00
N PRO A 92 16.11 -0.81 0.82
CA PRO A 92 16.00 -1.77 1.92
C PRO A 92 17.36 -2.36 2.32
N LEU A 93 18.36 -2.25 1.45
CA LEU A 93 19.67 -2.87 1.60
C LEU A 93 20.78 -1.86 1.30
N GLY A 94 21.95 -2.11 1.86
CA GLY A 94 23.13 -1.27 1.68
C GLY A 94 23.24 -0.13 2.71
N PRO A 95 24.28 0.71 2.58
CA PRO A 95 24.45 1.85 3.47
C PRO A 95 23.41 2.93 3.19
N ALA A 96 23.05 3.70 4.23
CA ALA A 96 22.25 4.90 4.04
C ALA A 96 23.01 5.91 3.16
N PRO A 97 22.33 6.62 2.25
CA PRO A 97 22.98 7.67 1.47
C PRO A 97 23.40 8.85 2.37
N ASP A 98 24.40 9.60 1.93
CA ASP A 98 24.92 10.77 2.65
C ASP A 98 24.20 12.07 2.22
N GLY A 99 24.38 13.12 3.04
CA GLY A 99 23.90 14.47 2.72
C GLY A 99 22.39 14.55 2.50
N ASP A 100 21.98 15.35 1.51
CA ASP A 100 20.58 15.61 1.21
C ASP A 100 19.82 14.38 0.67
N ALA A 101 20.54 13.43 0.04
CA ALA A 101 19.97 12.19 -0.46
C ALA A 101 19.41 11.31 0.67
N ALA A 102 19.94 11.44 1.90
CA ALA A 102 19.42 10.77 3.10
C ALA A 102 18.03 11.22 3.53
N ARG A 103 17.59 12.41 3.07
CA ARG A 103 16.30 13.04 3.45
C ARG A 103 16.02 12.98 4.96
N ARG A 104 17.07 13.18 5.76
CA ARG A 104 17.02 13.03 7.22
C ARG A 104 16.14 14.12 7.85
N VAL A 105 15.21 13.69 8.70
CA VAL A 105 14.38 14.61 9.52
C VAL A 105 15.01 14.73 10.90
N THR A 106 15.45 15.94 11.27
CA THR A 106 16.04 16.23 12.59
C THR A 106 15.15 17.11 13.46
N ARG A 107 14.06 17.64 12.91
CA ARG A 107 13.11 18.52 13.60
C ARG A 107 11.73 17.85 13.59
N PRO A 108 11.26 17.32 14.74
CA PRO A 108 9.95 16.68 14.81
C PRO A 108 8.84 17.71 14.55
N ARG A 109 7.76 17.28 13.89
CA ARG A 109 6.61 18.13 13.60
C ARG A 109 5.54 17.95 14.70
N PRO A 110 5.11 19.00 15.41
CA PRO A 110 4.03 18.89 16.39
C PRO A 110 2.77 18.25 15.78
N GLY A 111 2.16 17.31 16.50
CA GLY A 111 0.98 16.56 16.02
C GLY A 111 1.28 15.38 15.10
N HIS A 112 2.56 15.07 14.85
CA HIS A 112 2.98 13.88 14.12
C HIS A 112 3.73 12.90 15.04
N ALA A 113 3.63 11.62 14.73
CA ALA A 113 4.48 10.56 15.30
C ALA A 113 5.91 10.63 14.74
#